data_AF-A0A536BAC3-F1
#
_entry.id   AF-A0A536BAC3-F1
#
_cell.length_a   1.000
_cell.length_b   1.000
_cell.length_c   1.000
_cell.angle_alpha   90.00
_cell.angle_beta   90.00
_cell.angle_gamma   90.00
#
_symmetry.space_group_name_H-M   'P 1'
#
loop_
_entity.id
_entity.type
_entity.pdbx_description
1 polymer ?
#
loop_
_entity_poly.entity_id
_entity_poly.type
_entity_poly.pdbx_seq_one_letter_code
_entity_poly.pdbx_strand_id
1 'polypeptide(L)'
;WSGRNDIEFLAMLLLSLALLARGRPILSAGALGIAVALKPFAWPAVPLLLIVLMLRWRDRHDRRELAVSLLSLIAPSAITILPFFFANPHAFYTDVVLYTSGGVPDAYPIEGYGFAELLYNARVIASRSDAFPSALFQLAAMNPILWLAGRALLRRATARRLAFCFFARFFNDNYVAVVIALALCLPPLATTNLMSPAALQPRRLAA
;
A
#
# COMPACT_ATOMS: atom_id res chain seq x y z
N TRP A 1 3.03 -23.57 -2.33
CA TRP A 1 3.08 -22.24 -2.96
C TRP A 1 3.69 -21.28 -1.93
N SER A 2 4.77 -20.55 -2.24
CA SER A 2 5.55 -19.82 -1.22
C SER A 2 5.03 -18.41 -0.88
N GLY A 3 3.93 -17.95 -1.49
CA GLY A 3 3.37 -16.61 -1.25
C GLY A 3 4.27 -15.45 -1.73
N ARG A 4 5.34 -15.76 -2.48
CA ARG A 4 6.39 -14.81 -2.88
C ARG A 4 6.12 -14.01 -4.15
N ASN A 5 4.92 -14.15 -4.75
CA ASN A 5 4.63 -13.38 -5.95
C ASN A 5 4.23 -11.95 -5.58
N ASP A 6 5.08 -11.00 -5.96
CA ASP A 6 4.91 -9.58 -5.75
C ASP A 6 4.78 -8.80 -7.07
N ILE A 7 5.06 -9.46 -8.19
CA ILE A 7 5.22 -8.77 -9.47
C ILE A 7 3.89 -8.20 -9.97
N GLU A 8 2.77 -8.87 -9.68
CA GLU A 8 1.46 -8.48 -10.15
C GLU A 8 0.98 -7.20 -9.46
N PHE A 9 1.04 -7.15 -8.12
CA PHE A 9 0.62 -5.94 -7.41
C PHE A 9 1.58 -4.77 -7.70
N LEU A 10 2.87 -5.05 -7.83
CA LEU A 10 3.88 -4.03 -8.14
C LEU A 10 3.67 -3.45 -9.54
N ALA A 11 3.40 -4.29 -10.54
CA ALA A 11 3.08 -3.85 -11.90
C ALA A 11 1.84 -2.95 -11.90
N MET A 12 0.78 -3.32 -11.16
CA MET A 12 -0.43 -2.52 -11.05
C MET A 12 -0.21 -1.21 -10.29
N LEU A 13 0.64 -1.21 -9.26
CA LEU A 13 1.05 0.01 -8.54
C LEU A 13 1.83 0.97 -9.45
N LEU A 14 2.80 0.46 -10.22
CA LEU A 14 3.58 1.26 -11.17
C LEU A 14 2.70 1.79 -12.30
N LEU A 15 1.76 0.97 -12.81
CA LEU A 15 0.77 1.39 -13.79
C LEU A 15 -0.12 2.51 -13.25
N SER A 16 -0.58 2.41 -12.00
CA SER A 16 -1.36 3.47 -11.34
C SER A 16 -0.62 4.80 -11.34
N LEU A 17 0.66 4.80 -10.95
CA LEU A 17 1.51 5.99 -10.96
C LEU A 17 1.72 6.54 -12.38
N ALA A 18 1.97 5.66 -13.35
CA ALA A 18 2.18 6.03 -14.75
C ALA A 18 0.92 6.63 -15.41
N LEU A 19 -0.28 6.18 -15.01
CA LEU A 19 -1.55 6.73 -15.44
C LEU A 19 -1.85 8.07 -14.76
N LEU A 20 -1.50 8.18 -13.48
CA LEU A 20 -1.63 9.43 -12.72
C LEU A 20 -0.78 10.54 -13.33
N ALA A 21 0.48 10.22 -13.66
CA ALA A 21 1.41 11.14 -14.33
C ALA A 21 0.95 11.59 -15.72
N ARG A 22 0.13 10.76 -16.39
CA ARG A 22 -0.52 11.11 -17.67
C ARG A 22 -1.87 11.82 -17.51
N GLY A 23 -2.23 12.20 -16.29
CA GLY A 23 -3.47 12.92 -16.00
C GLY A 23 -4.74 12.06 -16.13
N ARG A 24 -4.64 10.72 -16.06
CA ARG A 24 -5.76 9.76 -16.17
C ARG A 24 -6.16 9.19 -14.80
N PRO A 25 -6.86 9.94 -13.94
CA PRO A 25 -7.08 9.60 -12.53
C PRO A 25 -8.00 8.39 -12.33
N ILE A 26 -9.04 8.23 -13.16
CA ILE A 26 -9.97 7.10 -13.06
C ILE A 26 -9.23 5.77 -13.30
N LEU A 27 -8.45 5.71 -14.39
CA LEU A 27 -7.64 4.52 -14.69
C LEU A 27 -6.55 4.29 -13.64
N SER A 28 -5.93 5.37 -13.15
CA SER A 28 -4.96 5.29 -12.05
C SER A 28 -5.58 4.68 -10.79
N ALA A 29 -6.79 5.11 -10.45
CA ALA A 29 -7.55 4.61 -9.30
C ALA A 29 -7.95 3.13 -9.49
N GLY A 30 -8.41 2.76 -10.68
CA GLY A 30 -8.68 1.37 -11.03
C GLY A 30 -7.45 0.46 -10.89
N ALA A 31 -6.30 0.92 -11.42
CA ALA A 31 -5.06 0.17 -11.31
C ALA A 31 -4.61 -0.01 -9.85
N LEU A 32 -4.73 1.04 -9.02
CA LEU A 32 -4.42 0.95 -7.60
C LEU A 32 -5.41 0.03 -6.86
N GLY A 33 -6.70 0.08 -7.18
CA GLY A 33 -7.72 -0.78 -6.60
C GLY A 33 -7.42 -2.26 -6.87
N ILE A 34 -6.98 -2.60 -8.08
CA ILE A 34 -6.52 -3.95 -8.42
C ILE A 34 -5.25 -4.31 -7.64
N ALA A 35 -4.28 -3.40 -7.51
CA ALA A 35 -3.08 -3.64 -6.73
C ALA A 35 -3.40 -3.98 -5.26
N VAL A 36 -4.35 -3.26 -4.65
CA VAL A 36 -4.82 -3.52 -3.27
C VAL A 36 -5.54 -4.87 -3.18
N ALA A 37 -6.39 -5.19 -4.15
CA ALA A 37 -7.10 -6.46 -4.21
C ALA A 37 -6.15 -7.67 -4.37
N LEU A 38 -5.07 -7.50 -5.13
CA LEU A 38 -4.01 -8.51 -5.28
C LEU A 38 -3.20 -8.67 -4.00
N LYS A 39 -2.82 -7.54 -3.39
CA LYS A 39 -1.97 -7.55 -2.20
C LYS A 39 -2.26 -6.34 -1.32
N PRO A 40 -2.76 -6.54 -0.08
CA PRO A 40 -3.01 -5.44 0.85
C PRO A 40 -1.79 -4.56 1.11
N PHE A 41 -0.56 -5.05 0.85
CA PHE A 41 0.67 -4.25 0.88
C PHE A 41 0.65 -2.99 -0.01
N ALA A 42 -0.25 -2.89 -1.01
CA ALA A 42 -0.43 -1.68 -1.82
C ALA A 42 -1.24 -0.57 -1.10
N TRP A 43 -1.90 -0.87 0.02
CA TRP A 43 -2.76 0.06 0.76
C TRP A 43 -2.11 1.41 1.13
N PRO A 44 -0.78 1.52 1.43
CA PRO A 44 -0.19 2.81 1.79
C PRO A 44 -0.20 3.83 0.65
N ALA A 45 -0.39 3.40 -0.61
CA ALA A 45 -0.51 4.30 -1.75
C ALA A 45 -1.92 4.91 -1.89
N VAL A 46 -2.94 4.31 -1.27
CA VAL A 46 -4.32 4.80 -1.27
C VAL A 46 -4.46 6.23 -0.73
N PRO A 47 -3.97 6.58 0.48
CA PRO A 47 -4.11 7.94 1.00
C PRO A 47 -3.44 8.99 0.11
N LEU A 48 -2.33 8.65 -0.56
CA LEU A 48 -1.67 9.56 -1.51
C LEU A 48 -2.55 9.83 -2.73
N LEU A 49 -3.17 8.80 -3.30
CA LEU A 49 -4.10 8.97 -4.41
C LEU A 49 -5.32 9.80 -3.98
N LEU A 50 -5.88 9.54 -2.80
CA LEU A 50 -7.02 10.31 -2.28
C LEU A 50 -6.70 11.81 -2.14
N ILE A 51 -5.51 12.15 -1.64
CA ILE A 51 -5.05 13.55 -1.59
C ILE A 51 -5.01 14.15 -3.00
N VAL A 52 -4.47 13.45 -3.98
CA VAL A 52 -4.41 13.93 -5.38
C VAL A 52 -5.81 14.12 -5.96
N LEU A 53 -6.74 13.19 -5.74
CA LEU A 53 -8.13 13.30 -6.18
C LEU A 53 -8.84 14.49 -5.52
N MET A 54 -8.61 14.72 -4.22
CA MET A 54 -9.16 15.88 -3.52
C MET A 54 -8.62 17.20 -4.07
N LEU A 55 -7.32 17.29 -4.34
CA LEU A 55 -6.72 18.49 -4.93
C LEU A 55 -7.27 18.77 -6.34
N ARG A 56 -7.41 17.73 -7.18
CA ARG A 56 -8.01 17.85 -8.51
C ARG A 56 -9.48 18.27 -8.45
N TRP A 57 -10.24 17.72 -7.50
CA TRP A 57 -11.63 18.10 -7.30
C TRP A 57 -11.76 19.57 -6.86
N ARG A 58 -10.89 20.06 -5.96
CA ARG A 58 -10.89 21.48 -5.55
C ARG A 58 -10.57 22.43 -6.70
N ASP A 59 -9.76 22.00 -7.66
CA ASP A 59 -9.41 22.79 -8.83
C ASP A 59 -10.54 22.77 -9.88
N ARG A 60 -10.99 21.57 -10.26
CA ARG A 60 -11.91 21.37 -11.40
C ARG A 60 -13.39 21.31 -11.03
N HIS A 61 -13.71 21.09 -9.75
CA HIS A 61 -15.06 20.88 -9.21
C HIS A 61 -15.84 19.71 -9.88
N ASP A 62 -15.13 18.79 -10.54
CA ASP A 62 -15.73 17.64 -11.22
C ASP A 62 -16.07 16.52 -10.23
N ARG A 63 -17.34 16.45 -9.82
CA ARG A 63 -17.84 15.41 -8.91
C ARG A 63 -17.90 14.04 -9.57
N ARG A 64 -18.07 13.96 -10.89
CA ARG A 64 -18.17 12.71 -11.62
C ARG A 64 -16.79 12.05 -11.71
N GLU A 65 -15.75 12.81 -12.05
CA GLU A 65 -14.36 12.32 -12.05
C GLU A 65 -13.99 11.74 -10.68
N LEU A 66 -14.33 12.46 -9.59
CA LEU A 66 -14.10 12.02 -8.23
C LEU A 66 -14.87 10.73 -7.92
N ALA A 67 -16.18 10.71 -8.14
CA ALA A 67 -17.03 9.55 -7.82
C ALA A 67 -16.61 8.29 -8.60
N VAL A 68 -16.33 8.41 -9.90
CA VAL A 68 -15.91 7.29 -10.73
C VAL A 68 -14.51 6.81 -10.35
N SER A 69 -13.60 7.72 -9.96
CA SER A 69 -12.28 7.33 -9.46
C SER A 69 -12.38 6.57 -8.13
N LEU A 70 -13.21 7.03 -7.19
CA LEU A 70 -13.45 6.33 -5.93
C LEU A 70 -14.08 4.95 -6.15
N LEU A 71 -15.07 4.87 -7.05
CA LEU A 71 -15.69 3.61 -7.42
C LEU A 71 -14.66 2.65 -8.04
N SER A 72 -13.82 3.15 -8.95
CA SER A 72 -12.77 2.37 -9.60
C SER A 72 -11.71 1.89 -8.61
N LEU A 73 -11.42 2.66 -7.56
CA LEU A 73 -10.51 2.26 -6.48
C LEU A 73 -11.09 1.14 -5.60
N ILE A 74 -12.37 1.23 -5.25
CA ILE A 74 -13.02 0.32 -4.29
C ILE A 74 -13.52 -0.96 -4.97
N ALA A 75 -14.05 -0.86 -6.19
CA ALA A 75 -14.74 -1.96 -6.87
C ALA A 75 -13.90 -3.25 -6.96
N PRO A 76 -12.61 -3.25 -7.33
CA PRO A 76 -11.83 -4.49 -7.41
C PRO A 76 -11.78 -5.23 -6.08
N SER A 77 -11.51 -4.52 -4.98
CA SER A 77 -11.46 -5.12 -3.64
C SER A 77 -12.85 -5.58 -3.18
N ALA A 78 -13.90 -4.80 -3.44
CA ALA A 78 -15.26 -5.18 -3.08
C ALA A 78 -15.71 -6.45 -3.83
N ILE A 79 -15.44 -6.53 -5.14
CA ILE A 79 -15.80 -7.68 -5.98
C ILE A 79 -15.07 -8.95 -5.51
N THR A 80 -13.80 -8.83 -5.10
CA THR A 80 -13.02 -10.00 -4.66
C THR A 80 -13.26 -10.38 -3.21
N ILE A 81 -13.68 -9.46 -2.33
CA ILE A 81 -13.86 -9.72 -0.89
C ILE A 81 -15.30 -10.09 -0.55
N LEU A 82 -16.28 -9.33 -1.05
CA LEU A 82 -17.68 -9.45 -0.61
C LEU A 82 -18.28 -10.85 -0.79
N PRO A 83 -18.04 -11.60 -1.90
CA PRO A 83 -18.60 -12.94 -2.05
C PRO A 83 -18.17 -13.89 -0.93
N PHE A 84 -16.90 -13.86 -0.54
CA PHE A 84 -16.36 -14.73 0.52
C PHE A 84 -16.75 -14.25 1.91
N PHE A 85 -16.75 -12.93 2.12
CA PHE A 85 -17.21 -12.34 3.36
C PHE A 85 -18.68 -12.69 3.64
N PHE A 86 -19.57 -12.58 2.64
CA PHE A 86 -20.98 -12.92 2.81
C PHE A 86 -21.24 -14.43 2.86
N ALA A 87 -20.40 -15.25 2.21
CA ALA A 87 -20.51 -16.70 2.31
C ALA A 87 -20.22 -17.19 3.73
N ASN A 88 -19.15 -16.69 4.37
CA ASN A 88 -18.84 -17.00 5.76
C ASN A 88 -17.91 -15.94 6.38
N PRO A 89 -18.45 -14.96 7.12
CA PRO A 89 -17.65 -13.87 7.70
C PRO A 89 -16.57 -14.38 8.68
N HIS A 90 -16.89 -15.42 9.45
CA HIS A 90 -15.98 -15.99 10.45
C HIS A 90 -14.79 -16.68 9.79
N ALA A 91 -15.04 -17.52 8.78
CA ALA A 91 -13.97 -18.17 8.02
C ALA A 91 -13.12 -17.13 7.29
N PHE A 92 -13.74 -16.13 6.64
CA PHE A 92 -13.01 -15.05 5.99
C PHE A 92 -12.06 -14.33 6.95
N TYR A 93 -12.54 -13.94 8.14
CA TYR A 93 -11.71 -13.25 9.13
C TYR A 93 -10.56 -14.12 9.63
N THR A 94 -10.84 -15.41 9.88
CA THR A 94 -9.84 -16.38 10.31
C THR A 94 -8.74 -16.55 9.27
N ASP A 95 -9.11 -16.74 8.01
CA ASP A 95 -8.18 -17.07 6.93
C ASP A 95 -7.39 -15.85 6.42
N VAL A 96 -8.03 -14.67 6.38
CA VAL A 96 -7.40 -13.47 5.82
C VAL A 96 -6.65 -12.69 6.89
N VAL A 97 -7.22 -12.55 8.08
CA VAL A 97 -6.67 -11.69 9.14
C VAL A 97 -5.91 -12.51 10.18
N LEU A 98 -6.52 -13.52 10.80
CA LEU A 98 -5.90 -14.22 11.93
C LEU A 98 -4.76 -15.13 11.48
N TYR A 99 -4.93 -15.86 10.37
CA TYR A 99 -3.91 -16.73 9.80
C TYR A 99 -2.62 -15.98 9.47
N THR A 100 -2.74 -14.75 8.93
CA THR A 100 -1.58 -13.93 8.53
C THR A 100 -0.97 -13.13 9.68
N SER A 101 -1.76 -12.81 10.72
CA SER A 101 -1.29 -12.05 11.87
C SER A 101 -0.77 -12.92 13.03
N GLY A 102 -1.09 -14.21 13.05
CA GLY A 102 -0.73 -15.12 14.14
C GLY A 102 -1.80 -15.30 15.20
N GLY A 103 -3.05 -14.98 14.89
CA GLY A 103 -4.18 -15.02 15.82
C GLY A 103 -4.87 -16.38 15.96
N VAL A 104 -4.39 -17.41 15.27
CA VAL A 104 -4.91 -18.79 15.32
C VAL A 104 -3.79 -19.82 15.54
N PRO A 105 -4.09 -20.99 16.12
CA PRO A 105 -3.08 -22.01 16.45
C PRO A 105 -2.29 -22.54 15.25
N ASP A 106 -2.91 -22.57 14.07
CA ASP A 106 -2.37 -23.02 12.80
C ASP A 106 -1.99 -21.86 11.87
N ALA A 107 -1.75 -20.68 12.44
CA ALA A 107 -1.36 -19.50 11.68
C ALA A 107 -0.08 -19.72 10.86
N TYR A 108 0.08 -18.91 9.81
CA TYR A 108 1.27 -18.93 8.98
C TYR A 108 2.54 -18.82 9.85
N PRO A 109 3.53 -19.71 9.66
CA PRO A 109 4.72 -19.73 10.51
C PRO A 109 5.52 -18.44 10.37
N ILE A 110 6.21 -18.07 11.44
CA ILE A 110 7.23 -17.03 11.41
C ILE A 110 8.35 -17.51 10.48
N GLU A 111 8.58 -16.77 9.38
CA GLU A 111 9.56 -17.09 8.35
C GLU A 111 10.15 -15.81 7.71
N GLY A 112 11.37 -15.91 7.18
CA GLY A 112 12.04 -14.85 6.41
C GLY A 112 13.16 -14.17 7.20
N TYR A 113 13.31 -12.84 7.04
CA TYR A 113 14.38 -12.05 7.67
C TYR A 113 13.83 -10.88 8.52
N GLY A 114 12.57 -10.98 8.95
CA GLY A 114 11.87 -9.92 9.70
C GLY A 114 12.18 -9.92 11.21
N PHE A 115 11.62 -8.97 11.92
CA PHE A 115 11.82 -8.81 13.37
C PHE A 115 11.40 -10.06 14.18
N ALA A 116 10.30 -10.72 13.79
CA ALA A 116 9.85 -11.95 14.44
C ALA A 116 10.85 -13.11 14.26
N GLU A 117 11.52 -13.19 13.10
CA GLU A 117 12.58 -14.17 12.86
C GLU A 117 13.80 -13.89 13.74
N LEU A 118 14.18 -12.63 13.92
CA LEU A 118 15.27 -12.25 14.82
C LEU A 118 14.98 -12.66 16.27
N LEU A 119 13.74 -12.47 16.73
CA LEU A 119 13.32 -12.90 18.07
C LEU A 119 13.31 -14.42 18.22
N TYR A 120 12.92 -15.16 17.18
CA TYR A 120 13.03 -16.61 17.15
C TYR A 120 14.50 -17.08 17.21
N ASN A 121 15.38 -16.48 16.39
CA ASN A 121 16.80 -16.80 16.39
C ASN A 121 17.49 -16.41 17.71
N ALA A 122 17.02 -15.34 18.37
CA ALA A 122 17.45 -14.93 19.70
C ALA A 122 16.86 -15.79 20.83
N ARG A 123 16.09 -16.84 20.52
CA ARG A 123 15.42 -17.74 21.48
C ARG A 123 14.40 -17.05 22.40
N VAL A 124 13.94 -15.85 22.04
CA VAL A 124 12.85 -15.14 22.74
C VAL A 124 11.50 -15.75 22.39
N ILE A 125 11.35 -16.25 21.16
CA ILE A 125 10.19 -17.03 20.71
C ILE A 125 10.60 -18.50 20.62
N ALA A 126 9.83 -19.39 21.23
CA ALA A 126 10.19 -20.80 21.36
C ALA A 126 9.83 -21.60 20.10
N SER A 127 8.68 -21.30 19.48
CA SER A 127 8.18 -21.96 18.28
C SER A 127 7.82 -20.97 17.18
N ARG A 128 8.02 -21.37 15.92
CA ARG A 128 7.63 -20.57 14.74
C ARG A 128 6.11 -20.37 14.62
N SER A 129 5.32 -21.18 15.31
CA SER A 129 3.86 -21.07 15.38
C SER A 129 3.37 -20.13 16.48
N ASP A 130 4.26 -19.61 17.34
CA ASP A 130 3.83 -18.82 18.48
C ASP A 130 3.09 -17.54 18.04
N ALA A 131 2.09 -17.17 18.83
CA ALA A 131 1.31 -15.95 18.64
C ALA A 131 2.17 -14.72 19.01
N PHE A 132 2.92 -14.20 18.04
CA PHE A 132 3.66 -12.96 18.17
C PHE A 132 2.80 -11.75 17.71
N PRO A 133 2.69 -10.67 18.50
CA PRO A 133 1.84 -9.51 18.19
C PRO A 133 2.44 -8.59 17.12
N SER A 134 2.78 -9.18 15.96
CA SER A 134 3.38 -8.50 14.80
C SER A 134 2.58 -7.29 14.33
N ALA A 135 1.24 -7.36 14.40
CA ALA A 135 0.35 -6.27 14.02
C ALA A 135 0.60 -4.97 14.81
N LEU A 136 0.91 -5.07 16.12
CA LEU A 136 1.20 -3.89 16.95
C LEU A 136 2.50 -3.20 16.50
N PHE A 137 3.54 -3.99 16.23
CA PHE A 137 4.81 -3.47 15.73
C PHE A 137 4.69 -2.91 14.31
N GLN A 138 3.92 -3.56 13.44
CA GLN A 138 3.61 -3.05 12.10
C GLN A 138 2.89 -1.71 12.17
N LEU A 139 1.83 -1.59 12.97
CA LEU A 139 1.08 -0.33 13.15
C LEU A 139 1.98 0.78 13.70
N ALA A 140 2.82 0.47 14.69
CA ALA A 140 3.80 1.41 15.25
C ALA A 140 4.81 1.89 14.19
N ALA A 141 5.30 0.99 13.32
CA ALA A 141 6.20 1.34 12.22
C ALA A 141 5.51 2.10 11.08
N MET A 142 4.21 1.86 10.86
CA MET A 142 3.42 2.48 9.80
C MET A 142 3.06 3.93 10.10
N ASN A 143 2.82 4.26 11.37
CA ASN A 143 2.48 5.60 11.84
C ASN A 143 3.49 6.70 11.43
N PRO A 144 4.82 6.55 11.66
CA PRO A 144 5.80 7.54 11.20
C PRO A 144 5.92 7.60 9.68
N ILE A 145 5.63 6.50 8.96
CA ILE A 145 5.64 6.46 7.49
C ILE A 145 4.50 7.29 6.92
N LEU A 146 3.29 7.16 7.45
CA LEU A 146 2.12 7.92 7.01
C LEU A 146 2.21 9.39 7.42
N TRP A 147 2.62 9.65 8.67
CA TRP A 147 2.82 11.01 9.17
C TRP A 147 3.92 11.75 8.41
N LEU A 148 5.03 11.08 8.08
CA LEU A 148 6.05 11.67 7.24
C LEU A 148 5.70 11.62 5.76
N ALA A 149 4.95 10.67 5.21
CA ALA A 149 4.53 10.70 3.80
C ALA A 149 3.57 11.87 3.55
N GLY A 150 2.68 12.16 4.51
CA GLY A 150 1.86 13.36 4.50
C GLY A 150 2.69 14.64 4.57
N ARG A 151 3.84 14.63 5.27
CA ARG A 151 4.76 15.79 5.36
C ARG A 151 5.88 15.80 4.32
N ALA A 152 6.15 14.69 3.67
CA ALA A 152 7.31 14.42 2.80
C ALA A 152 6.87 13.90 1.43
N LEU A 153 5.81 14.49 0.89
CA LEU A 153 5.67 14.70 -0.55
C LEU A 153 6.93 15.37 -1.18
N LEU A 154 7.98 15.69 -0.39
CA LEU A 154 9.24 16.31 -0.83
C LEU A 154 10.56 15.57 -0.56
N ARG A 155 10.70 14.48 0.23
CA ARG A 155 12.03 13.84 0.42
C ARG A 155 12.03 12.30 0.58
N ARG A 156 12.75 11.66 -0.36
CA ARG A 156 13.24 10.25 -0.49
C ARG A 156 12.68 9.23 0.53
N ALA A 157 11.85 8.28 0.06
CA ALA A 157 11.04 7.37 0.87
C ALA A 157 11.34 5.87 0.71
N THR A 158 12.59 5.48 0.41
CA THR A 158 12.98 4.06 0.21
C THR A 158 13.31 3.33 1.52
N ALA A 159 14.12 3.92 2.41
CA ALA A 159 14.54 3.27 3.67
C ALA A 159 13.38 2.96 4.65
N ARG A 160 12.27 3.70 4.55
CA ARG A 160 11.14 3.62 5.48
C ARG A 160 10.12 2.54 5.13
N ARG A 161 9.98 2.22 3.83
CA ARG A 161 9.13 1.10 3.37
C ARG A 161 9.73 -0.24 3.79
N LEU A 162 11.06 -0.33 3.84
CA LEU A 162 11.80 -1.46 4.39
C LEU A 162 11.47 -1.68 5.87
N ALA A 163 11.34 -0.62 6.68
CA ALA A 163 10.98 -0.76 8.09
C ALA A 163 9.58 -1.39 8.28
N PHE A 164 8.58 -0.98 7.48
CA PHE A 164 7.25 -1.59 7.53
C PHE A 164 7.28 -3.09 7.16
N CYS A 165 7.95 -3.43 6.06
CA CYS A 165 8.08 -4.82 5.64
C CYS A 165 8.90 -5.65 6.65
N PHE A 166 9.89 -5.05 7.31
CA PHE A 166 10.73 -5.70 8.32
C PHE A 166 9.96 -6.10 9.58
N PHE A 167 8.96 -5.33 10.00
CA PHE A 167 8.11 -5.69 11.14
C PHE A 167 6.96 -6.64 10.77
N ALA A 168 6.80 -6.99 9.48
CA ALA A 168 5.82 -7.99 9.08
C ALA A 168 6.19 -9.37 9.62
N ARG A 169 5.15 -10.18 9.91
CA ARG A 169 5.29 -11.57 10.37
C ARG A 169 6.17 -12.42 9.43
N PHE A 170 6.18 -12.05 8.15
CA PHE A 170 7.03 -12.63 7.11
C PHE A 170 7.69 -11.54 6.27
N PHE A 171 9.00 -11.64 6.09
CA PHE A 171 9.80 -10.74 5.25
C PHE A 171 10.75 -11.57 4.38
N ASN A 172 10.30 -11.89 3.17
CA ASN A 172 11.07 -12.65 2.18
C ASN A 172 11.88 -11.73 1.24
N ASP A 173 12.74 -12.34 0.43
CA ASP A 173 13.59 -11.73 -0.60
C ASP A 173 12.81 -10.94 -1.66
N ASN A 174 11.61 -11.40 -2.01
CA ASN A 174 10.67 -10.73 -2.90
C ASN A 174 10.33 -9.28 -2.46
N TYR A 175 10.25 -9.00 -1.15
CA TYR A 175 10.02 -7.64 -0.65
C TYR A 175 11.20 -6.70 -0.92
N VAL A 176 12.43 -7.22 -0.93
CA VAL A 176 13.63 -6.46 -1.30
C VAL A 176 13.57 -6.11 -2.78
N ALA A 177 13.16 -7.05 -3.63
CA ALA A 177 12.95 -6.80 -5.06
C ALA A 177 11.90 -5.71 -5.31
N VAL A 178 10.80 -5.70 -4.54
CA VAL A 178 9.80 -4.61 -4.58
C VAL A 178 10.42 -3.25 -4.26
N VAL A 179 11.23 -3.16 -3.21
CA VAL A 179 11.88 -1.90 -2.82
C VAL A 179 12.85 -1.43 -3.89
N ILE A 180 13.65 -2.34 -4.46
CA ILE A 180 14.59 -2.03 -5.55
C ILE A 180 13.83 -1.54 -6.79
N ALA A 181 12.80 -2.27 -7.22
CA ALA A 181 12.01 -1.90 -8.38
C ALA A 181 11.35 -0.51 -8.21
N LEU A 182 10.79 -0.22 -7.03
CA LEU A 182 10.29 1.11 -6.71
C LEU A 182 11.40 2.17 -6.74
N ALA A 183 12.58 1.88 -6.18
CA ALA A 183 13.71 2.80 -6.18
C ALA A 183 14.19 3.14 -7.59
N LEU A 184 14.14 2.18 -8.52
CA LEU A 184 14.56 2.34 -9.91
C LEU A 184 13.49 2.99 -10.80
N CYS A 185 12.22 2.65 -10.60
CA CYS A 185 11.14 3.10 -11.48
C CYS A 185 10.51 4.44 -11.07
N LEU A 186 10.60 4.84 -9.79
CA LEU A 186 10.03 6.11 -9.31
C LEU A 186 10.76 7.37 -9.80
N PRO A 187 12.11 7.45 -9.86
CA PRO A 187 12.80 8.68 -10.27
C PRO A 187 12.44 9.17 -11.67
N PRO A 188 12.34 8.31 -12.72
CA PRO A 188 11.89 8.73 -14.05
C PRO A 188 10.42 9.20 -14.10
N LEU A 189 9.57 8.69 -13.21
CA LEU A 189 8.17 9.11 -13.06
C LEU A 189 8.04 10.43 -12.28
N ALA A 190 9.04 10.80 -11.48
CA ALA A 190 9.02 12.03 -10.69
C ALA A 190 9.41 13.27 -11.52
N THR A 191 10.12 13.09 -12.64
CA THR A 191 10.49 14.18 -13.55
C THR A 191 9.34 14.65 -14.44
N THR A 192 8.27 13.85 -14.57
CA THR A 192 7.02 14.30 -15.20
C THR A 192 6.24 15.16 -14.22
N ASN A 193 6.11 16.46 -14.52
CA ASN A 193 5.35 17.42 -13.71
C ASN A 193 3.93 16.90 -13.41
N LEU A 194 3.70 16.46 -12.17
CA LEU A 194 2.38 15.99 -11.70
C LEU A 194 1.36 17.13 -11.55
N MET A 195 1.82 18.38 -11.53
CA MET A 195 1.00 19.60 -11.52
C MET A 195 1.53 20.57 -12.56
N SER A 196 0.64 21.11 -13.39
CA SER A 196 0.99 22.24 -14.25
C SER A 196 1.28 23.46 -13.37
N PRO A 197 2.35 24.26 -13.65
CA PRO A 197 2.74 25.43 -12.83
C PRO A 197 1.63 26.47 -12.61
N ALA A 198 0.57 26.44 -13.42
CA ALA A 198 -0.59 27.33 -13.33
C ALA A 198 -1.34 27.24 -11.98
N ALA A 199 -1.31 26.09 -11.29
CA ALA A 199 -2.00 25.91 -10.00
C ALA A 199 -1.28 26.56 -8.80
N LEU A 200 -0.04 27.01 -8.98
CA LEU A 200 0.80 27.59 -7.92
C LEU A 200 0.96 29.11 -8.03
N GLN A 201 0.34 29.77 -9.02
CA GLN A 201 0.34 31.23 -9.05
C GLN A 201 -0.65 31.74 -8.00
N PRO A 202 -0.19 32.51 -6.98
CA PRO A 202 -1.11 33.31 -6.20
C PRO A 202 -1.79 34.26 -7.19
N ARG A 203 -3.12 34.21 -7.27
CA ARG A 203 -3.92 35.25 -7.92
C ARG A 203 -3.49 36.58 -7.29
N ARG A 204 -2.59 37.31 -7.95
CA ARG A 204 -2.36 38.72 -7.64
C ARG A 204 -3.69 39.39 -7.96
N LEU A 205 -4.45 39.68 -6.92
CA LEU A 205 -5.59 40.58 -7.00
C LEU A 205 -5.05 41.89 -7.55
N ALA A 206 -5.43 42.22 -8.78
CA ALA A 206 -5.31 43.55 -9.31
C ALA A 206 -6.18 44.46 -8.43
N ALA A 207 -5.53 45.42 -7.78
CA ALA A 207 -6.11 46.63 -7.25
C ALA A 207 -5.32 47.79 -7.85
#